data_AF-A0A961HEY5-F1
#
_entry.id   AF-A0A961HEY5-F1
#
_cell.length_a   1.000
_cell.length_b   1.000
_cell.length_c   1.000
_cell.angle_alpha   90.00
_cell.angle_beta   90.00
_cell.angle_gamma   90.00
#
_symmetry.space_group_name_H-M   'P 1'
#
loop_
_entity.id
_entity.type
_entity.pdbx_description
1 polymer ?
#
loop_
_entity_poly.entity_id
_entity_poly.type
_entity_poly.pdbx_seq_one_letter_code
_entity_poly.pdbx_strand_id
1 'polypeptide(L)'
;VESNTSTLWTYLVYFGSVIGGPLRLEYVALALALTFSVAGLALVMLGTGRLYAPSLQGRRALMLPAGALVYIAIPPARDFATSGLEGGLVTAWLGLLWWMLVCWSQQWDLRAGGGGRPGTGLFTAALAFVAGLSVLVRPELALIGGGALLMMVIAARGWRRRLLIVAAGGLVPVAYQIFRMGYY
;
A
#
# COMPACT_ATOMS: atom_id res chain seq x y z
N VAL A 1 14.12 -21.96 11.50
CA VAL A 1 14.10 -20.63 12.10
C VAL A 1 13.10 -19.79 11.30
N GLU A 2 11.91 -19.58 11.89
CA GLU A 2 10.78 -18.69 11.50
C GLU A 2 10.49 -18.50 10.00
N SER A 3 10.03 -19.56 9.33
CA SER A 3 9.71 -19.59 7.89
C SER A 3 8.35 -18.97 7.49
N ASN A 4 7.71 -18.18 8.35
CA ASN A 4 6.41 -17.55 8.07
C ASN A 4 6.41 -16.10 8.56
N THR A 5 7.18 -15.25 7.88
CA THR A 5 7.28 -13.82 8.22
C THR A 5 6.11 -13.01 7.63
N SER A 6 5.63 -13.39 6.44
CA SER A 6 4.41 -12.83 5.81
C SER A 6 3.84 -13.77 4.74
N THR A 7 2.54 -14.08 4.83
CA THR A 7 1.85 -14.94 3.86
C THR A 7 1.97 -14.38 2.43
N LEU A 8 1.83 -13.06 2.28
CA LEU A 8 1.86 -12.41 0.97
C LEU A 8 3.26 -12.42 0.36
N TRP A 9 4.30 -12.26 1.19
CA TRP A 9 5.68 -12.37 0.74
C TRP A 9 6.00 -13.77 0.21
N THR A 10 5.57 -14.82 0.91
CA THR A 10 5.78 -16.21 0.48
C THR A 10 5.12 -16.49 -0.87
N TYR A 11 3.89 -16.02 -1.09
CA TYR A 11 3.22 -16.17 -2.41
C TYR A 11 3.94 -15.40 -3.52
N LEU A 12 4.44 -14.19 -3.25
CA LEU A 12 5.18 -13.40 -4.23
C LEU A 12 6.52 -14.03 -4.60
N VAL A 13 7.27 -14.54 -3.61
CA VAL A 13 8.53 -15.26 -3.86
C VAL A 13 8.27 -16.55 -4.65
N TYR A 14 7.21 -17.29 -4.30
CA TYR A 14 6.81 -18.47 -5.05
C TYR A 14 6.49 -18.12 -6.52
N PHE A 15 5.63 -17.12 -6.75
CA PHE A 15 5.29 -16.69 -8.10
C PHE A 15 6.51 -16.19 -8.88
N GLY A 16 7.39 -15.42 -8.23
CA GLY A 16 8.65 -14.98 -8.81
C GLY A 16 9.59 -16.14 -9.16
N SER A 17 9.60 -17.21 -8.37
CA SER A 17 10.41 -18.41 -8.64
C SER A 17 9.86 -19.22 -9.82
N VAL A 18 8.53 -19.28 -9.98
CA VAL A 18 7.88 -19.92 -11.13
C VAL A 18 8.22 -19.18 -12.43
N ILE A 19 8.23 -17.85 -12.41
CA ILE A 19 8.61 -17.03 -13.57
C ILE A 19 10.13 -17.08 -13.82
N GLY A 20 10.92 -17.07 -12.75
CA GLY A 20 12.38 -17.09 -12.80
C GLY A 20 12.99 -18.43 -13.21
N GLY A 21 12.19 -19.50 -13.25
CA GLY A 21 12.61 -20.83 -13.69
C GLY A 21 13.82 -21.36 -12.90
N PRO A 22 15.03 -21.46 -13.52
CA PRO A 22 16.23 -22.01 -12.89
C PRO A 22 16.97 -21.04 -11.94
N LEU A 23 16.49 -19.80 -11.76
CA LEU A 23 17.14 -18.83 -10.89
C LEU A 23 17.07 -19.28 -9.41
N ARG A 24 18.18 -19.11 -8.67
CA ARG A 24 18.19 -19.36 -7.22
C ARG A 24 17.16 -18.45 -6.53
N LEU A 25 16.40 -19.03 -5.59
CA LEU A 25 15.37 -18.32 -4.82
C LEU A 25 15.89 -17.04 -4.15
N GLU A 26 17.17 -17.05 -3.75
CA GLU A 26 17.88 -15.91 -3.17
C GLU A 26 17.85 -14.68 -4.08
N TYR A 27 18.12 -14.84 -5.38
CA TYR A 27 18.11 -13.72 -6.33
C TYR A 27 16.70 -13.20 -6.61
N VAL A 28 15.71 -14.09 -6.62
CA VAL A 28 14.29 -13.72 -6.79
C VAL A 28 13.83 -12.87 -5.60
N ALA A 29 14.12 -13.31 -4.38
CA ALA A 29 13.77 -12.59 -3.16
C ALA A 29 14.47 -11.23 -3.08
N LEU A 30 15.77 -11.16 -3.41
CA LEU A 30 16.52 -9.91 -3.49
C LEU A 30 15.95 -8.94 -4.53
N ALA A 31 15.66 -9.41 -5.75
CA ALA A 31 15.10 -8.58 -6.80
C ALA A 31 13.71 -8.02 -6.43
N LEU A 32 12.85 -8.85 -5.82
CA LEU A 32 11.55 -8.40 -5.33
C LEU A 32 11.71 -7.38 -4.20
N ALA A 33 12.56 -7.64 -3.21
CA ALA A 33 12.75 -6.76 -2.06
C ALA A 33 13.28 -5.38 -2.49
N LEU A 34 14.24 -5.35 -3.41
CA LEU A 34 14.78 -4.12 -3.98
C LEU A 34 13.71 -3.36 -4.79
N THR A 35 12.99 -4.07 -5.65
CA THR A 35 11.94 -3.45 -6.49
C THR A 35 10.85 -2.82 -5.64
N PHE A 36 10.36 -3.53 -4.62
CA PHE A 36 9.37 -3.00 -3.69
C PHE A 36 9.91 -1.84 -2.86
N SER A 37 11.16 -1.89 -2.41
CA SER A 37 11.78 -0.79 -1.65
C SER A 37 11.85 0.50 -2.49
N VAL A 38 12.30 0.40 -3.75
CA VAL A 38 12.38 1.53 -4.67
C VAL A 38 10.99 2.04 -5.02
N ALA A 39 10.04 1.15 -5.32
CA ALA A 39 8.67 1.50 -5.63
C ALA A 39 7.98 2.21 -4.45
N GLY A 40 8.16 1.71 -3.23
CA GLY A 40 7.62 2.32 -2.01
C GLY A 40 8.14 3.73 -1.82
N LEU A 41 9.45 3.93 -1.96
CA LEU A 41 10.06 5.25 -1.85
C LEU A 41 9.52 6.21 -2.91
N ALA A 42 9.42 5.76 -4.17
CA ALA A 42 8.86 6.55 -5.26
C ALA A 42 7.39 6.94 -4.99
N LEU A 43 6.57 6.01 -4.50
CA LEU A 43 5.17 6.26 -4.17
C LEU A 43 5.00 7.24 -3.01
N VAL A 44 5.86 7.16 -1.98
CA VAL A 44 5.89 8.14 -0.89
C VAL A 44 6.19 9.54 -1.45
N MET A 45 7.22 9.67 -2.29
CA MET A 45 7.56 10.95 -2.92
C MET A 45 6.43 11.49 -3.82
N LEU A 46 5.79 10.62 -4.60
CA LEU A 46 4.65 11.01 -5.44
C LEU A 46 3.45 11.44 -4.58
N GLY A 47 3.21 10.77 -3.45
CA GLY A 47 2.15 11.11 -2.51
C GLY A 47 2.39 12.48 -1.85
N THR A 48 3.61 12.74 -1.36
CA THR A 48 3.95 14.05 -0.79
C THR A 48 3.94 15.14 -1.85
N GLY A 49 4.51 14.88 -3.03
CA GLY A 49 4.48 15.79 -4.18
C GLY A 49 3.06 16.18 -4.56
N ARG A 50 2.15 15.20 -4.65
CA ARG A 50 0.73 15.50 -4.90
C ARG A 50 0.09 16.29 -3.78
N LEU A 51 0.34 15.96 -2.50
CA LEU A 51 -0.29 16.63 -1.37
C LEU A 51 -0.09 18.16 -1.41
N TYR A 52 1.13 18.61 -1.75
CA TYR A 52 1.44 20.04 -1.82
C TYR A 52 1.19 20.67 -3.20
N ALA A 53 0.96 19.88 -4.26
CA ALA A 53 0.73 20.41 -5.61
C ALA A 53 -0.38 21.47 -5.70
N PRO A 54 -1.56 21.32 -5.03
CA PRO A 54 -2.59 22.37 -5.02
C PRO A 54 -2.14 23.68 -4.38
N SER A 55 -1.33 23.62 -3.32
CA SER A 55 -0.80 24.80 -2.62
C SER A 55 0.32 25.54 -3.38
N LEU A 56 0.87 24.91 -4.43
CA LEU A 56 2.01 25.41 -5.21
C LEU A 56 1.61 25.93 -6.60
N GLN A 57 0.32 25.86 -6.97
CA GLN A 57 -0.18 26.45 -8.22
C GLN A 57 0.09 27.98 -8.24
N GLY A 58 1.03 28.40 -9.08
CA GLY A 58 1.41 29.81 -9.25
C GLY A 58 2.76 30.23 -8.61
N ARG A 59 3.45 29.33 -7.90
CA ARG A 59 4.80 29.58 -7.34
C ARG A 59 5.82 28.61 -7.91
N ARG A 60 7.01 29.10 -8.31
CA ARG A 60 8.18 28.26 -8.61
C ARG A 60 8.69 27.66 -7.30
N ALA A 61 8.15 26.53 -6.89
CA ALA A 61 8.61 25.79 -5.72
C ALA A 61 9.34 24.52 -6.18
N LEU A 62 10.60 24.39 -5.78
CA LEU A 62 11.37 23.17 -5.95
C LEU A 62 11.08 22.26 -4.76
N MET A 63 10.31 21.19 -4.96
CA MET A 63 10.10 20.18 -3.92
C MET A 63 11.35 19.32 -3.84
N LEU A 64 12.21 19.60 -2.86
CA LEU A 64 13.35 18.73 -2.56
C LEU A 64 12.84 17.47 -1.84
N PRO A 65 13.22 16.26 -2.30
CA PRO A 65 12.83 15.00 -1.67
C PRO A 65 13.67 14.75 -0.40
N ALA A 66 13.64 15.69 0.54
CA ALA A 66 14.42 15.64 1.77
C ALA A 66 14.14 14.34 2.56
N GLY A 67 12.87 13.91 2.62
CA GLY A 67 12.50 12.66 3.29
C GLY A 67 13.11 11.40 2.65
N ALA A 68 13.29 11.40 1.33
CA ALA A 68 13.91 10.26 0.65
C ALA A 68 15.43 10.24 0.82
N LEU A 69 16.07 11.41 0.81
CA LEU A 69 17.49 11.53 1.10
C LEU A 69 17.79 11.09 2.54
N VAL A 70 16.93 11.46 3.50
CA VAL A 70 17.02 10.98 4.89
C VAL A 70 16.81 9.46 4.96
N TYR A 71 15.79 8.91 4.29
CA TYR A 71 15.55 7.47 4.29
C TYR A 71 16.75 6.68 3.72
N ILE A 72 17.33 7.12 2.59
CA ILE A 72 18.50 6.47 1.98
C ILE A 72 19.74 6.57 2.89
N ALA A 73 19.87 7.66 3.65
CA ALA A 73 21.00 7.85 4.56
C ALA A 73 20.97 6.90 5.77
N ILE A 74 19.80 6.44 6.19
CA ILE A 74 19.62 5.56 7.34
C ILE A 74 20.22 4.16 7.03
N PRO A 75 21.28 3.71 7.73
CA PRO A 75 21.87 2.39 7.50
C PRO A 75 20.84 1.24 7.57
N PRO A 76 19.93 1.21 8.57
CA PRO A 76 18.83 0.23 8.58
C PRO A 76 18.01 0.16 7.29
N ALA A 77 17.70 1.29 6.66
CA ALA A 77 16.89 1.29 5.43
C ALA A 77 17.62 0.63 4.26
N ARG A 78 18.95 0.75 4.21
CA ARG A 78 19.80 0.07 3.21
C ARG A 78 19.93 -1.41 3.53
N ASP A 79 20.09 -1.76 4.79
CA ASP A 79 20.24 -3.15 5.24
C ASP A 79 18.95 -3.95 5.04
N PHE A 80 17.78 -3.36 5.31
CA PHE A 80 16.49 -4.02 5.04
C PHE A 80 16.20 -4.12 3.54
N ALA A 81 16.64 -3.17 2.72
CA ALA A 81 16.45 -3.23 1.26
C ALA A 81 17.26 -4.36 0.60
N THR A 82 18.45 -4.68 1.12
CA THR A 82 19.32 -5.75 0.60
C THR A 82 19.14 -7.08 1.33
N SER A 83 18.36 -7.13 2.41
CA SER A 83 18.13 -8.34 3.19
C SER A 83 17.34 -9.44 2.46
N GLY A 84 16.66 -9.13 1.35
CA GLY A 84 15.78 -10.08 0.66
C GLY A 84 14.55 -10.48 1.47
N LEU A 85 14.21 -9.70 2.51
CA LEU A 85 13.05 -9.91 3.38
C LEU A 85 11.87 -9.03 2.96
N GLU A 86 10.73 -9.27 3.58
CA GLU A 86 9.46 -8.55 3.37
C GLU A 86 9.49 -7.05 3.70
N GLY A 87 10.57 -6.53 4.29
CA GLY A 87 10.69 -5.11 4.63
C GLY A 87 10.44 -4.19 3.42
N GLY A 88 10.92 -4.58 2.24
CA GLY A 88 10.63 -3.85 1.00
C GLY A 88 9.15 -3.84 0.65
N LEU A 89 8.45 -4.97 0.82
CA LEU A 89 7.01 -5.10 0.58
C LEU A 89 6.20 -4.21 1.54
N VAL A 90 6.60 -4.15 2.82
CA VAL A 90 5.95 -3.27 3.82
C VAL A 90 6.08 -1.81 3.41
N THR A 91 7.29 -1.37 3.03
CA THR A 91 7.53 0.01 2.58
C THR A 91 6.76 0.33 1.29
N ALA A 92 6.70 -0.62 0.35
CA ALA A 92 5.88 -0.49 -0.86
C ALA A 92 4.40 -0.32 -0.54
N TRP A 93 3.87 -1.16 0.35
CA TRP A 93 2.48 -1.12 0.74
C TRP A 93 2.13 0.19 1.47
N LEU A 94 2.97 0.66 2.39
CA LEU A 94 2.80 1.94 3.08
C LEU A 94 2.84 3.12 2.10
N GLY A 95 3.80 3.12 1.18
CA GLY A 95 3.92 4.15 0.14
C GLY A 95 2.71 4.17 -0.80
N LEU A 96 2.23 3.00 -1.21
CA LEU A 96 1.04 2.86 -2.04
C LEU A 96 -0.20 3.35 -1.31
N LEU A 97 -0.42 2.93 -0.07
CA LEU A 97 -1.55 3.34 0.75
C LEU A 97 -1.56 4.87 0.93
N TRP A 98 -0.41 5.45 1.28
CA TRP A 98 -0.25 6.91 1.40
C TRP A 98 -0.61 7.63 0.10
N TRP A 99 -0.01 7.23 -1.02
CA TRP A 99 -0.27 7.86 -2.31
C TRP A 99 -1.76 7.77 -2.70
N MET A 100 -2.39 6.62 -2.50
CA MET A 100 -3.80 6.44 -2.80
C MET A 100 -4.70 7.26 -1.87
N LEU A 101 -4.37 7.39 -0.58
CA LEU A 101 -5.08 8.25 0.37
C LEU A 101 -5.02 9.73 -0.02
N VAL A 102 -3.84 10.22 -0.43
CA VAL A 102 -3.67 11.61 -0.93
C VAL A 102 -4.48 11.82 -2.20
N CYS A 103 -4.44 10.87 -3.14
CA CYS A 103 -5.26 10.95 -4.34
C CYS A 103 -6.76 10.94 -4.01
N TRP A 104 -7.17 10.17 -3.00
CA TRP A 104 -8.56 10.08 -2.57
C TRP A 104 -9.04 11.36 -1.87
N SER A 105 -8.22 11.98 -1.02
CA SER A 105 -8.56 13.23 -0.32
C SER A 105 -8.76 14.39 -1.29
N GLN A 106 -7.88 14.53 -2.29
CA GLN A 106 -7.98 15.58 -3.31
C GLN A 106 -9.19 15.39 -4.24
N GLN A 107 -9.55 14.14 -4.54
CA GLN A 107 -10.81 13.86 -5.23
C GLN A 107 -12.03 14.24 -4.40
N TRP A 108 -11.92 14.25 -3.07
CA TRP A 108 -13.01 14.62 -2.18
C TRP A 108 -13.28 16.11 -2.19
N ASP A 109 -12.22 16.94 -2.20
CA ASP A 109 -12.33 18.40 -2.37
C ASP A 109 -13.00 18.77 -3.71
N LEU A 110 -12.61 18.10 -4.81
CA LEU A 110 -13.24 18.31 -6.12
C LEU A 110 -14.72 17.88 -6.17
N ARG A 111 -15.12 16.89 -5.35
CA ARG A 111 -16.52 16.44 -5.25
C ARG A 111 -17.39 17.42 -4.46
N ALA A 112 -16.84 18.16 -3.50
CA ALA A 112 -17.57 19.21 -2.78
C ALA A 112 -17.99 20.36 -3.73
N GLY A 113 -17.28 20.54 -4.85
CA GLY A 113 -17.61 21.47 -5.93
C GLY A 113 -18.62 20.97 -6.98
N GLY A 114 -19.29 19.83 -6.79
CA GLY A 114 -20.44 19.41 -7.61
C GLY A 114 -20.15 18.53 -8.85
N GLY A 115 -18.89 18.24 -9.17
CA GLY A 115 -18.51 17.42 -10.34
C GLY A 115 -18.35 15.93 -10.05
N GLY A 116 -19.45 15.15 -10.06
CA GLY A 116 -19.43 13.71 -9.83
C GLY A 116 -18.82 12.91 -10.99
N ARG A 117 -17.52 12.59 -10.94
CA ARG A 117 -16.86 11.70 -11.94
C ARG A 117 -17.16 10.22 -11.68
N PRO A 118 -17.60 9.43 -12.68
CA PRO A 118 -17.98 8.01 -12.54
C PRO A 118 -16.83 7.04 -12.18
N GLY A 119 -15.57 7.42 -12.37
CA GLY A 119 -14.40 6.57 -12.00
C GLY A 119 -14.06 6.52 -10.50
N THR A 120 -14.78 7.27 -9.66
CA THR A 120 -14.46 7.43 -8.23
C THR A 120 -14.80 6.23 -7.35
N GLY A 121 -15.79 5.41 -7.76
CA GLY A 121 -16.20 4.21 -7.03
C GLY A 121 -15.14 3.11 -7.07
N LEU A 122 -14.61 2.83 -8.26
CA LEU A 122 -13.56 1.81 -8.47
C LEU A 122 -12.27 2.16 -7.72
N PHE A 123 -11.84 3.43 -7.75
CA PHE A 123 -10.66 3.86 -7.00
C PHE A 123 -10.86 3.73 -5.48
N THR A 124 -12.06 4.05 -4.99
CA THR A 124 -12.40 3.87 -3.56
C THR A 124 -12.44 2.39 -3.18
N ALA A 125 -12.94 1.52 -4.06
CA ALA A 125 -12.90 0.07 -3.87
C ALA A 125 -11.47 -0.46 -3.85
N ALA A 126 -10.63 -0.03 -4.80
CA ALA A 126 -9.22 -0.42 -4.87
C ALA A 126 -8.44 0.03 -3.63
N LEU A 127 -8.68 1.25 -3.15
CA LEU A 127 -8.08 1.75 -1.90
C LEU A 127 -8.52 0.91 -0.70
N ALA A 128 -9.82 0.61 -0.58
CA ALA A 128 -10.34 -0.24 0.49
C ALA A 128 -9.74 -1.65 0.43
N PHE A 129 -9.59 -2.22 -0.77
CA PHE A 129 -8.94 -3.51 -0.99
C PHE A 129 -7.46 -3.49 -0.58
N VAL A 130 -6.71 -2.47 -0.99
CA VAL A 130 -5.30 -2.28 -0.60
C VAL A 130 -5.17 -2.12 0.92
N ALA A 131 -6.08 -1.37 1.55
CA ALA A 131 -6.12 -1.26 3.00
C ALA A 131 -6.43 -2.59 3.70
N GLY A 132 -7.32 -3.41 3.13
CA GLY A 132 -7.64 -4.77 3.59
C GLY A 132 -6.49 -5.78 3.45
N LEU A 133 -5.63 -5.60 2.44
CA LEU A 133 -4.42 -6.42 2.24
C LEU A 133 -3.40 -6.30 3.40
N SER A 134 -3.51 -5.27 4.25
CA SER A 134 -2.64 -5.06 5.42
C SER A 134 -2.42 -6.32 6.27
N VAL A 135 -3.50 -7.04 6.58
CA VAL A 135 -3.49 -8.24 7.43
C VAL A 135 -2.63 -9.36 6.84
N LEU A 136 -2.59 -9.46 5.51
CA LEU A 136 -1.83 -10.50 4.80
C LEU A 136 -0.34 -10.14 4.70
N VAL A 137 -0.02 -8.84 4.67
CA VAL A 137 1.36 -8.36 4.67
C VAL A 137 1.96 -8.52 6.06
N ARG A 138 1.28 -8.06 7.12
CA ARG A 138 1.75 -8.20 8.51
C ARG A 138 0.61 -7.88 9.49
N PRO A 139 0.43 -8.65 10.58
CA PRO A 139 -0.65 -8.42 11.53
C PRO A 139 -0.61 -7.02 12.16
N GLU A 140 0.56 -6.43 12.36
CA GLU A 140 0.74 -5.07 12.86
C GLU A 140 0.27 -3.98 11.88
N LEU A 141 0.33 -4.24 10.56
CA LEU A 141 -0.16 -3.30 9.55
C LEU A 141 -1.70 -3.28 9.52
N ALA A 142 -2.36 -4.27 10.11
CA ALA A 142 -3.81 -4.29 10.23
C ALA A 142 -4.35 -3.07 11.00
N LEU A 143 -3.58 -2.53 11.95
CA LEU A 143 -3.93 -1.29 12.65
C LEU A 143 -3.97 -0.10 11.69
N ILE A 144 -2.98 0.00 10.80
CA ILE A 144 -2.87 1.10 9.82
C ILE A 144 -3.95 0.95 8.74
N GLY A 145 -4.09 -0.25 8.16
CA GLY A 145 -5.11 -0.55 7.16
C GLY A 145 -6.53 -0.42 7.70
N GLY A 146 -6.78 -0.94 8.90
CA GLY A 146 -8.06 -0.82 9.61
C GLY A 146 -8.39 0.62 9.96
N GLY A 147 -7.42 1.40 10.43
CA GLY A 147 -7.58 2.84 10.65
C GLY A 147 -7.96 3.60 9.38
N ALA A 148 -7.29 3.30 8.26
CA ALA A 148 -7.64 3.89 6.96
C ALA A 148 -9.05 3.50 6.51
N LEU A 149 -9.45 2.23 6.65
CA LEU A 149 -10.81 1.76 6.34
C LEU A 149 -11.87 2.45 7.20
N LEU A 150 -11.63 2.54 8.51
CA LEU A 150 -12.54 3.21 9.44
C LEU A 150 -12.74 4.67 9.05
N MET A 151 -11.65 5.39 8.76
CA MET A 151 -11.70 6.76 8.27
C MET A 151 -12.53 6.87 6.98
N MET A 152 -12.32 5.97 6.01
CA MET A 152 -13.10 5.96 4.76
C MET A 152 -14.60 5.71 5.00
N VAL A 153 -14.96 4.81 5.92
CA VAL A 153 -16.36 4.51 6.26
C VAL A 153 -17.04 5.71 6.93
N ILE A 154 -16.35 6.38 7.86
CA ILE A 154 -16.84 7.60 8.53
C ILE A 154 -17.05 8.72 7.51
N ALA A 155 -16.08 8.92 6.62
CA ALA A 155 -16.12 9.94 5.57
C ALA A 155 -17.15 9.65 4.46
N ALA A 156 -17.49 8.38 4.21
CA ALA A 156 -18.42 8.02 3.14
C ALA A 156 -19.85 8.52 3.43
N ARG A 157 -20.32 9.43 2.58
CA ARG A 157 -21.73 9.84 2.52
C ARG A 157 -22.53 8.84 1.67
N GLY A 158 -23.35 8.04 2.35
CA GLY A 158 -24.29 7.09 1.75
C GLY A 158 -23.98 5.61 2.05
N TRP A 159 -25.03 4.85 2.35
CA TRP A 159 -24.93 3.44 2.75
C TRP A 159 -24.29 2.53 1.68
N ARG A 160 -24.61 2.77 0.39
CA ARG A 160 -24.04 1.99 -0.73
C ARG A 160 -22.50 2.08 -0.81
N ARG A 161 -21.93 3.25 -0.55
CA ARG A 161 -20.47 3.44 -0.55
C ARG A 161 -19.81 2.82 0.67
N ARG A 162 -20.46 2.90 1.84
CA ARG A 162 -20.01 2.19 3.05
C ARG A 162 -19.97 0.68 2.83
N LEU A 163 -21.04 0.11 2.27
CA LEU A 163 -21.08 -1.30 1.90
C LEU A 163 -19.95 -1.68 0.94
N LEU A 164 -19.68 -0.86 -0.08
CA LEU A 164 -18.59 -1.11 -1.01
C LEU A 164 -17.21 -1.10 -0.33
N ILE A 165 -16.96 -0.16 0.58
CA ILE A 165 -15.70 -0.09 1.35
C ILE A 165 -15.56 -1.30 2.27
N VAL A 166 -16.63 -1.65 3.00
CA VAL A 166 -16.63 -2.80 3.92
C VAL A 166 -16.47 -4.11 3.14
N ALA A 167 -17.15 -4.27 2.01
CA ALA A 167 -17.02 -5.44 1.17
C ALA A 167 -15.61 -5.54 0.58
N ALA A 168 -15.10 -4.48 -0.05
CA ALA A 168 -13.79 -4.52 -0.69
C ALA A 168 -12.63 -4.67 0.32
N GLY A 169 -12.71 -4.01 1.47
CA GLY A 169 -11.69 -4.10 2.53
C GLY A 169 -11.81 -5.34 3.41
N GLY A 170 -13.03 -5.86 3.62
CA GLY A 170 -13.30 -6.99 4.50
C GLY A 170 -13.24 -8.36 3.80
N LEU A 171 -13.46 -8.42 2.48
CA LEU A 171 -13.55 -9.71 1.76
C LEU A 171 -12.26 -10.53 1.87
N VAL A 172 -11.09 -9.90 1.72
CA VAL A 172 -9.80 -10.61 1.77
C VAL A 172 -9.46 -11.08 3.20
N PRO A 173 -9.53 -10.24 4.25
CA PRO A 173 -9.32 -10.69 5.62
C PRO A 173 -10.31 -11.78 6.06
N VAL A 174 -11.59 -11.64 5.70
CA VAL A 174 -12.62 -12.62 6.09
C VAL A 174 -12.41 -13.94 5.35
N ALA A 175 -12.15 -13.92 4.05
CA ALA A 175 -11.85 -15.13 3.29
C ALA A 175 -10.61 -15.85 3.84
N TYR A 176 -9.58 -15.10 4.22
CA TYR A 176 -8.40 -15.64 4.87
C TYR A 176 -8.73 -16.32 6.22
N GLN A 177 -9.55 -15.68 7.06
CA GLN A 177 -9.96 -16.28 8.34
C GLN A 177 -10.81 -17.53 8.15
N ILE A 178 -11.72 -17.56 7.17
CA ILE A 178 -12.52 -18.74 6.84
C ILE A 178 -11.61 -19.89 6.38
N PHE A 179 -10.68 -19.60 5.47
CA PHE A 179 -9.71 -20.61 5.01
C PHE A 179 -8.87 -21.15 6.18
N ARG A 180 -8.43 -20.25 7.08
CA ARG A 180 -7.70 -20.62 8.29
C ARG A 180 -8.55 -21.51 9.20
N MET A 181 -9.82 -21.16 9.44
CA MET A 181 -10.74 -21.96 10.26
C MET A 181 -11.03 -23.34 9.67
N GLY A 182 -11.00 -23.50 8.34
CA GLY A 182 -11.23 -24.80 7.69
C GLY A 182 -9.99 -25.69 7.59
N TYR A 183 -8.79 -25.16 7.82
CA TYR A 183 -7.55 -25.92 7.83
C TYR A 183 -7.24 -26.56 9.19
N TYR A 184 -7.77 -25.98 10.27
CA TYR A 184 -7.66 -26.49 11.65
C TYR A 184 -8.89 -27.31 12.04
#